data_AF-A0AAU3DX83-F1
#
_entry.id   AF-A0AAU3DX83-F1
#
_cell.length_a   1.000
_cell.length_b   1.000
_cell.length_c   1.000
_cell.angle_alpha   90.00
_cell.angle_beta   90.00
_cell.angle_gamma   90.00
#
_symmetry.space_group_name_H-M   'P 1'
#
loop_
_entity.id
_entity.type
_entity.pdbx_description
1 polymer ?
#
loop_
_entity_poly.entity_id
_entity_poly.type
_entity_poly.pdbx_seq_one_letter_code
_entity_poly.pdbx_strand_id
1 'polypeptide(L)'
;MLDHDDPASSSLLTSLVAAVEERLGPDHQATLNALSALANLGRNLGDPTERVDAIERVLASYDRQGRQEEALMAALGLAMAQDEAGEAEAALGTYASAHGRAEHIDRPELLSQVLRNWGLALKEAGQVGLAEQRLTESVDQARRGTDHDMVGRACVALGLFLQHEARLSEARTVLEEGLAVMDPVHPDAIIGRSHLGAVLDGRTCGCGDMAGTTADAFREFVVTRLPAGLLDRLDVAIVDGEFTARTGPEWSTSGASRSCPARRRRSRPAGRWRTPPTCRSSTTAGRSRPSRCRA
;
A
#
# COMPACT_ATOMS: atom_id res chain seq x y z
N MET A 1 27.86 -5.43 -1.32
CA MET A 1 26.58 -4.74 -1.05
C MET A 1 26.35 -3.88 -2.27
N LEU A 2 25.59 -4.40 -3.24
CA LEU A 2 25.33 -3.70 -4.49
C LEU A 2 24.52 -2.44 -4.16
N ASP A 3 24.92 -1.30 -4.72
CA ASP A 3 24.12 -0.07 -4.60
C ASP A 3 22.80 -0.31 -5.32
N HIS A 4 21.67 -0.17 -4.62
CA HIS A 4 20.35 -0.56 -5.12
C HIS A 4 19.78 0.43 -6.14
N ASP A 5 20.50 1.53 -6.40
CA ASP A 5 20.11 2.60 -7.32
C ASP A 5 21.06 2.72 -8.54
N ASP A 6 21.94 1.74 -8.77
CA ASP A 6 22.92 1.77 -9.86
C ASP A 6 22.36 1.10 -11.14
N PRO A 7 22.31 1.80 -12.31
CA PRO A 7 21.99 1.19 -13.60
C PRO A 7 22.84 -0.04 -13.95
N ALA A 8 24.07 -0.14 -13.44
CA ALA A 8 24.89 -1.33 -13.61
C ALA A 8 24.27 -2.57 -12.94
N SER A 9 23.50 -2.40 -11.85
CA SER A 9 22.81 -3.50 -11.17
C SER A 9 21.71 -4.12 -12.04
N SER A 10 20.97 -3.31 -12.82
CA SER A 10 19.96 -3.82 -13.76
C SER A 10 20.61 -4.64 -14.87
N SER A 11 21.65 -4.08 -15.51
CA SER A 11 22.41 -4.79 -16.56
C SER A 11 23.01 -6.13 -16.08
N LEU A 12 23.53 -6.16 -14.84
CA LEU A 12 24.06 -7.38 -14.22
C LEU A 12 22.97 -8.42 -13.96
N LEU A 13 21.82 -8.02 -13.40
CA LEU A 13 20.70 -8.93 -13.16
C LEU A 13 20.12 -9.47 -14.46
N THR A 14 19.97 -8.63 -15.49
CA THR A 14 19.51 -9.06 -16.81
C THR A 14 20.47 -10.06 -17.46
N SER A 15 21.78 -9.82 -17.35
CA SER A 15 22.81 -10.78 -17.80
C SER A 15 22.77 -12.09 -16.99
N LEU A 16 22.55 -12.00 -15.68
CA LEU A 16 22.41 -13.17 -14.80
C LEU A 16 21.19 -14.00 -15.16
N VAL A 17 20.04 -13.36 -15.40
CA VAL A 17 18.80 -14.04 -15.84
C VAL A 17 19.09 -14.83 -17.11
N ALA A 18 19.68 -14.20 -18.12
CA ALA A 18 20.00 -14.86 -19.39
C ALA A 18 20.95 -16.06 -19.19
N ALA A 19 22.04 -15.90 -18.44
CA ALA A 19 23.01 -16.97 -18.23
C ALA A 19 22.46 -18.15 -17.40
N VAL A 20 21.60 -17.87 -16.42
CA VAL A 20 20.97 -18.92 -15.58
C VAL A 20 19.90 -19.65 -16.38
N GLU A 21 19.10 -18.93 -17.16
CA GLU A 21 18.06 -19.50 -18.02
C GLU A 21 18.64 -20.37 -19.14
N GLU A 22 19.71 -19.93 -19.81
CA GLU A 22 20.38 -20.72 -20.85
C GLU A 22 20.87 -22.07 -20.29
N ARG A 23 21.39 -22.06 -19.06
CA ARG A 23 22.02 -23.24 -18.44
C ARG A 23 21.03 -24.17 -17.72
N LEU A 24 20.00 -23.62 -17.09
CA LEU A 24 19.08 -24.36 -16.20
C LEU A 24 17.64 -24.39 -16.71
N GLY A 25 17.31 -23.57 -17.70
CA GLY A 25 15.97 -23.41 -18.24
C GLY A 25 15.15 -22.30 -17.55
N PRO A 26 14.05 -21.87 -18.19
CA PRO A 26 13.17 -20.80 -17.70
C PRO A 26 12.43 -21.16 -16.42
N ASP A 27 12.21 -22.46 -16.16
CA ASP A 27 11.41 -22.94 -15.03
C ASP A 27 12.22 -23.29 -13.78
N HIS A 28 13.54 -23.20 -13.87
CA HIS A 28 14.40 -23.50 -12.74
C HIS A 28 14.30 -22.42 -11.65
N GLN A 29 14.23 -22.82 -10.37
CA GLN A 29 14.05 -21.90 -9.24
C GLN A 29 15.11 -20.76 -9.20
N ALA A 30 16.34 -21.04 -9.62
CA ALA A 30 17.38 -20.01 -9.72
C ALA A 30 17.04 -18.92 -10.76
N THR A 31 16.42 -19.28 -11.89
CA THR A 31 15.94 -18.32 -12.90
C THR A 31 14.82 -17.47 -12.32
N LEU A 32 13.88 -18.09 -11.60
CA LEU A 32 12.77 -17.38 -10.94
C LEU A 32 13.25 -16.41 -9.85
N ASN A 33 14.28 -16.80 -9.09
CA ASN A 33 14.89 -15.93 -8.08
C ASN A 33 15.59 -14.72 -8.74
N ALA A 34 16.27 -14.93 -9.88
CA ALA A 34 16.92 -13.85 -10.61
C ALA A 34 15.89 -12.88 -11.23
N LEU A 35 14.81 -13.40 -11.82
CA LEU A 35 13.69 -12.59 -12.31
C LEU A 35 13.00 -11.81 -11.19
N SER A 36 12.79 -12.44 -10.02
CA SER A 36 12.19 -11.76 -8.86
C SER A 36 13.07 -10.63 -8.35
N ALA A 37 14.40 -10.83 -8.35
CA ALA A 37 15.35 -9.78 -8.00
C ALA A 37 15.31 -8.62 -9.01
N LEU A 38 15.20 -8.93 -10.31
CA LEU A 38 15.06 -7.93 -11.36
C LEU A 38 13.77 -7.11 -11.21
N ALA A 39 12.64 -7.77 -10.98
CA ALA A 39 11.35 -7.11 -10.73
C ALA A 39 11.39 -6.17 -9.51
N ASN A 40 12.04 -6.59 -8.42
CA ASN A 40 12.22 -5.77 -7.23
C ASN A 40 13.14 -4.57 -7.49
N LEU A 41 14.19 -4.75 -8.29
CA LEU A 41 15.06 -3.64 -8.69
C LEU A 41 14.30 -2.64 -9.56
N GLY A 42 13.53 -3.09 -10.55
CA GLY A 42 12.67 -2.24 -11.37
C GLY A 42 11.71 -1.40 -10.52
N ARG A 43 11.06 -2.01 -9.51
CA ARG A 43 10.23 -1.28 -8.53
C ARG A 43 11.00 -0.19 -7.78
N ASN A 44 12.24 -0.49 -7.36
CA ASN A 44 13.07 0.45 -6.60
C ASN A 44 13.53 1.63 -7.46
N LEU A 45 13.98 1.35 -8.69
CA LEU A 45 14.40 2.35 -9.66
C LEU A 45 13.24 3.14 -10.27
N GLY A 46 12.00 2.64 -10.13
CA GLY A 46 10.84 3.21 -10.82
C GLY A 46 10.87 2.91 -12.32
N ASP A 47 11.41 1.77 -12.70
CA ASP A 47 11.31 1.20 -14.04
C ASP A 47 10.21 0.14 -14.06
N PRO A 48 8.97 0.53 -14.41
CA PRO A 48 7.84 -0.38 -14.38
C PRO A 48 7.85 -1.36 -15.55
N THR A 49 8.51 -1.05 -16.68
CA THR A 49 8.54 -1.92 -17.85
C THR A 49 9.39 -3.16 -17.60
N GLU A 50 10.63 -3.01 -17.10
CA GLU A 50 11.48 -4.15 -16.76
C GLU A 50 10.84 -5.02 -15.66
N ARG A 51 10.10 -4.39 -14.75
CA ARG A 51 9.33 -5.10 -13.72
C ARG A 51 8.19 -5.93 -14.30
N VAL A 52 7.40 -5.39 -15.23
CA VAL A 52 6.31 -6.10 -15.91
C VAL A 52 6.86 -7.35 -16.58
N ASP A 53 7.88 -7.19 -17.45
CA ASP A 53 8.50 -8.29 -18.19
C ASP A 53 9.00 -9.41 -17.27
N ALA A 54 9.67 -9.05 -16.17
CA ALA A 54 10.18 -10.02 -15.21
C ALA A 54 9.06 -10.82 -14.51
N ILE A 55 7.97 -10.16 -14.12
CA ILE A 55 6.85 -10.82 -13.43
C ILE A 55 6.05 -11.69 -14.39
N GLU A 56 5.84 -11.26 -15.65
CA GLU A 56 5.19 -12.09 -16.68
C GLU A 56 5.90 -13.42 -16.89
N ARG A 57 7.24 -13.40 -16.93
CA ARG A 57 8.05 -14.61 -17.07
C ARG A 57 7.95 -15.52 -15.85
N VAL A 58 7.92 -14.96 -14.64
CA VAL A 58 7.70 -15.72 -13.39
C VAL A 58 6.31 -16.35 -13.37
N LEU A 59 5.28 -15.58 -13.73
CA LEU A 59 3.89 -16.06 -13.82
C LEU A 59 3.78 -17.23 -14.81
N ALA A 60 4.29 -17.06 -16.02
CA ALA A 60 4.26 -18.11 -17.05
C ALA A 60 4.99 -19.39 -16.60
N SER A 61 6.05 -19.26 -15.81
CA SER A 61 6.74 -20.42 -15.24
C SER A 61 5.91 -21.13 -14.17
N TYR A 62 5.31 -20.39 -13.23
CA TYR A 62 4.46 -20.99 -12.22
C TYR A 62 3.23 -21.67 -12.85
N ASP A 63 2.68 -21.11 -13.94
CA ASP A 63 1.59 -21.73 -14.71
C ASP A 63 2.03 -23.07 -15.32
N ARG A 64 3.19 -23.12 -15.99
CA ARG A 64 3.72 -24.38 -16.55
C ARG A 64 3.98 -25.44 -15.48
N GLN A 65 4.36 -25.02 -14.27
CA GLN A 65 4.64 -25.92 -13.15
C GLN A 65 3.39 -26.30 -12.34
N GLY A 66 2.22 -25.74 -12.65
CA GLY A 66 0.99 -25.97 -11.90
C GLY A 66 0.98 -25.39 -10.48
N ARG A 67 1.85 -24.40 -10.20
CA ARG A 67 1.99 -23.72 -8.91
C ARG A 67 0.95 -22.61 -8.77
N GLN A 68 -0.31 -23.02 -8.59
CA GLN A 68 -1.48 -22.14 -8.74
C GLN A 68 -1.48 -20.94 -7.79
N GLU A 69 -1.14 -21.14 -6.50
CA GLU A 69 -1.11 -20.06 -5.53
C GLU A 69 0.02 -19.06 -5.81
N GLU A 70 1.22 -19.53 -6.12
CA GLU A 70 2.35 -18.65 -6.43
C GLU A 70 2.12 -17.87 -7.73
N ALA A 71 1.49 -18.52 -8.70
CA ALA A 71 1.08 -17.87 -9.93
C ALA A 71 -0.01 -16.82 -9.68
N LEU A 72 -0.98 -17.07 -8.79
CA LEU A 72 -1.97 -16.06 -8.40
C LEU A 72 -1.29 -14.83 -7.79
N MET A 73 -0.33 -15.04 -6.90
CA MET A 73 0.45 -13.95 -6.29
C MET A 73 1.28 -13.19 -7.32
N ALA A 74 1.87 -13.89 -8.30
CA ALA A 74 2.57 -13.27 -9.42
C ALA A 74 1.62 -12.42 -10.29
N ALA A 75 0.40 -12.89 -10.55
CA ALA A 75 -0.60 -12.13 -11.30
C ALA A 75 -1.03 -10.84 -10.56
N LEU A 76 -1.20 -10.88 -9.24
CA LEU A 76 -1.42 -9.67 -8.44
C LEU A 76 -0.22 -8.70 -8.52
N GLY A 77 1.00 -9.24 -8.47
CA GLY A 77 2.24 -8.48 -8.66
C GLY A 77 2.33 -7.80 -10.02
N LEU A 78 1.88 -8.50 -11.07
CA LEU A 78 1.84 -8.04 -12.46
C LEU A 78 0.82 -6.92 -12.64
N ALA A 79 -0.41 -7.09 -12.14
CA ALA A 79 -1.44 -6.05 -12.23
C ALA A 79 -0.99 -4.74 -11.56
N MET A 80 -0.34 -4.83 -10.39
CA MET A 80 0.27 -3.65 -9.74
C MET A 80 1.43 -3.06 -10.56
N ALA A 81 2.23 -3.88 -11.24
CA ALA A 81 3.33 -3.39 -12.08
C ALA A 81 2.82 -2.66 -13.33
N GLN A 82 1.76 -3.20 -13.96
CA GLN A 82 1.08 -2.60 -15.10
C GLN A 82 0.44 -1.25 -14.73
N ASP A 83 -0.19 -1.16 -13.55
CA ASP A 83 -0.73 0.12 -13.07
C ASP A 83 0.38 1.17 -12.84
N GLU A 84 1.49 0.78 -12.23
CA GLU A 84 2.68 1.64 -12.09
C GLU A 84 3.30 2.05 -13.44
N ALA A 85 3.12 1.24 -14.49
CA ALA A 85 3.49 1.56 -15.87
C ALA A 85 2.51 2.52 -16.57
N GLY A 86 1.35 2.80 -15.96
CA GLY A 86 0.27 3.56 -16.57
C GLY A 86 -0.63 2.73 -17.51
N GLU A 87 -0.51 1.41 -17.46
CA GLU A 87 -1.25 0.44 -18.30
C GLU A 87 -2.53 -0.03 -17.60
N ALA A 88 -3.39 0.92 -17.22
CA ALA A 88 -4.57 0.65 -16.38
C ALA A 88 -5.52 -0.43 -16.98
N GLU A 89 -5.72 -0.44 -18.30
CA GLU A 89 -6.57 -1.44 -18.95
C GLU A 89 -5.97 -2.86 -18.85
N ALA A 90 -4.65 -2.99 -19.03
CA ALA A 90 -3.95 -4.26 -18.88
C ALA A 90 -4.03 -4.74 -17.41
N ALA A 91 -3.80 -3.83 -16.46
CA ALA A 91 -3.92 -4.13 -15.03
C ALA A 91 -5.31 -4.67 -14.65
N LEU A 92 -6.39 -4.03 -15.14
CA LEU A 92 -7.76 -4.50 -14.92
C LEU A 92 -8.02 -5.88 -15.55
N GLY A 93 -7.48 -6.13 -16.74
CA GLY A 93 -7.52 -7.45 -17.38
C GLY A 93 -6.81 -8.52 -16.55
N THR A 94 -5.62 -8.21 -16.02
CA THR A 94 -4.85 -9.10 -15.15
C THR A 94 -5.57 -9.37 -13.83
N TYR A 95 -6.22 -8.38 -13.22
CA TYR A 95 -7.05 -8.60 -12.03
C TYR A 95 -8.26 -9.49 -12.31
N ALA A 96 -8.93 -9.32 -13.45
CA ALA A 96 -10.04 -10.19 -13.85
C ALA A 96 -9.57 -11.65 -14.04
N SER A 97 -8.39 -11.85 -14.65
CA SER A 97 -7.76 -13.17 -14.74
C SER A 97 -7.44 -13.73 -13.35
N ALA A 98 -6.80 -12.94 -12.48
CA ALA A 98 -6.49 -13.34 -11.11
C ALA A 98 -7.74 -13.74 -10.30
N HIS A 99 -8.87 -13.06 -10.50
CA HIS A 99 -10.15 -13.42 -9.88
C HIS A 99 -10.57 -14.82 -10.30
N GLY A 100 -10.62 -15.10 -11.61
CA GLY A 100 -10.96 -16.43 -12.11
C GLY A 100 -10.04 -17.52 -11.56
N ARG A 101 -8.75 -17.23 -11.36
CA ARG A 101 -7.81 -18.18 -10.74
C ARG A 101 -8.09 -18.43 -9.26
N ALA A 102 -8.36 -17.37 -8.50
CA ALA A 102 -8.67 -17.47 -7.08
C ALA A 102 -9.96 -18.26 -6.82
N GLU A 103 -10.96 -18.15 -7.70
CA GLU A 103 -12.18 -18.96 -7.63
C GLU A 103 -11.91 -20.47 -7.70
N HIS A 104 -10.84 -20.90 -8.40
CA HIS A 104 -10.49 -22.32 -8.51
C HIS A 104 -9.63 -22.84 -7.34
N ILE A 105 -8.99 -21.96 -6.58
CA ILE A 105 -8.11 -22.32 -5.46
C ILE A 105 -8.92 -22.63 -4.17
N ASP A 106 -10.16 -22.13 -4.07
CA ASP A 106 -11.07 -22.34 -2.93
C ASP A 106 -10.47 -21.90 -1.57
N ARG A 107 -9.81 -20.73 -1.58
CA ARG A 107 -9.21 -20.10 -0.40
C ARG A 107 -9.82 -18.69 -0.23
N PRO A 108 -10.81 -18.51 0.66
CA PRO A 108 -11.52 -17.25 0.81
C PRO A 108 -10.62 -16.04 1.04
N GLU A 109 -9.51 -16.22 1.76
CA GLU A 109 -8.53 -15.18 2.03
C GLU A 109 -7.83 -14.68 0.76
N LEU A 110 -7.47 -15.59 -0.16
CA LEU A 110 -6.83 -15.23 -1.43
C LEU A 110 -7.83 -14.53 -2.36
N LEU A 111 -9.06 -15.04 -2.44
CA LEU A 111 -10.12 -14.39 -3.22
C LEU A 111 -10.43 -13.00 -2.69
N SER A 112 -10.52 -12.83 -1.36
CA SER A 112 -10.70 -11.52 -0.73
C SER A 112 -9.60 -10.54 -1.11
N GLN A 113 -8.34 -10.97 -1.10
CA GLN A 113 -7.19 -10.13 -1.48
C GLN A 113 -7.27 -9.67 -2.94
N VAL A 114 -7.63 -10.57 -3.86
CA VAL A 114 -7.81 -10.24 -5.28
C VAL A 114 -8.92 -9.22 -5.46
N LEU A 115 -10.08 -9.48 -4.87
CA LEU A 115 -11.25 -8.59 -4.95
C LEU A 115 -10.94 -7.21 -4.37
N ARG A 116 -10.22 -7.14 -3.25
CA ARG A 116 -9.80 -5.88 -2.63
C ARG A 116 -8.95 -5.05 -3.59
N ASN A 117 -7.88 -5.65 -4.13
CA ASN A 117 -6.96 -4.95 -5.02
C ASN A 117 -7.64 -4.54 -6.32
N TRP A 118 -8.47 -5.42 -6.89
CA TRP A 118 -9.23 -5.12 -8.10
C TRP A 118 -10.23 -3.98 -7.87
N GLY A 119 -10.95 -3.99 -6.74
CA GLY A 119 -11.87 -2.92 -6.36
C GLY A 119 -11.20 -1.55 -6.26
N LEU A 120 -10.01 -1.48 -5.66
CA LEU A 120 -9.23 -0.24 -5.59
C LEU A 120 -8.80 0.24 -6.99
N ALA A 121 -8.30 -0.65 -7.85
CA ALA A 121 -7.93 -0.31 -9.22
C ALA A 121 -9.14 0.13 -10.07
N LEU A 122 -10.31 -0.51 -9.89
CA LEU A 122 -11.56 -0.12 -10.53
C LEU A 122 -11.99 1.29 -10.11
N LYS A 123 -11.85 1.63 -8.83
CA LYS A 123 -12.13 2.98 -8.33
C LYS A 123 -11.21 4.00 -8.97
N GLU A 124 -9.92 3.70 -9.11
CA GLU A 124 -8.94 4.59 -9.75
C GLU A 124 -9.23 4.79 -11.24
N ALA A 125 -9.73 3.75 -11.91
CA ALA A 125 -10.22 3.80 -13.28
C ALA A 125 -11.62 4.46 -13.43
N GLY A 126 -12.23 4.93 -12.34
CA GLY A 126 -13.55 5.58 -12.37
C GLY A 126 -14.74 4.63 -12.51
N GLN A 127 -14.53 3.31 -12.41
CA GLN A 127 -15.59 2.29 -12.46
C GLN A 127 -16.23 2.09 -11.08
N VAL A 128 -16.80 3.16 -10.52
CA VAL A 128 -17.25 3.24 -9.11
C VAL A 128 -18.20 2.12 -8.70
N GLY A 129 -19.22 1.80 -9.53
CA GLY A 129 -20.19 0.76 -9.19
C GLY A 129 -19.59 -0.65 -9.12
N LEU A 130 -18.67 -0.96 -10.04
CA LEU A 130 -17.93 -2.23 -10.02
C LEU A 130 -16.94 -2.27 -8.86
N ALA A 131 -16.30 -1.14 -8.54
CA ALA A 131 -15.41 -1.03 -7.39
C ALA A 131 -16.12 -1.36 -6.07
N GLU A 132 -17.30 -0.77 -5.84
CA GLU A 132 -18.11 -1.06 -4.66
C GLU A 132 -18.47 -2.54 -4.56
N GLN A 133 -18.91 -3.13 -5.67
CA GLN A 133 -19.26 -4.55 -5.72
C GLN A 133 -18.08 -5.42 -5.29
N ARG A 134 -16.89 -5.20 -5.86
CA ARG A 134 -15.68 -5.99 -5.55
C ARG A 134 -15.19 -5.76 -4.12
N LEU A 135 -15.23 -4.54 -3.61
CA LEU A 135 -14.83 -4.25 -2.23
C LEU A 135 -15.79 -4.87 -1.21
N THR A 136 -17.09 -4.85 -1.48
CA THR A 136 -18.09 -5.51 -0.63
C THR A 136 -17.90 -7.02 -0.64
N GLU A 137 -17.72 -7.61 -1.82
CA GLU A 137 -17.44 -9.04 -1.96
C GLU A 137 -16.13 -9.44 -1.27
N SER A 138 -15.10 -8.59 -1.29
CA SER A 138 -13.84 -8.81 -0.57
C SER A 138 -14.07 -8.96 0.93
N VAL A 139 -14.88 -8.10 1.55
CA VAL A 139 -15.22 -8.18 2.98
C VAL A 139 -15.97 -9.48 3.28
N ASP A 140 -16.95 -9.83 2.46
CA ASP A 140 -17.71 -11.07 2.65
C ASP A 140 -16.84 -12.33 2.53
N GLN A 141 -15.91 -12.37 1.57
CA GLN A 141 -14.95 -13.47 1.44
C GLN A 141 -13.96 -13.51 2.61
N ALA A 142 -13.48 -12.36 3.09
CA ALA A 142 -12.59 -12.31 4.24
C ALA A 142 -13.26 -12.89 5.49
N ARG A 143 -14.53 -12.56 5.73
CA ARG A 143 -15.32 -13.06 6.87
C ARG A 143 -15.57 -14.58 6.83
N ARG A 144 -15.52 -15.20 5.65
CA ARG A 144 -15.62 -16.66 5.51
C ARG A 144 -14.31 -17.36 5.84
N GLY A 145 -13.20 -16.65 5.74
CA GLY A 145 -11.88 -17.12 6.11
C GLY A 145 -11.64 -17.13 7.62
N THR A 146 -10.45 -17.57 8.00
CA THR A 146 -9.98 -17.57 9.41
C THR A 146 -8.94 -16.47 9.68
N ASP A 147 -8.50 -15.78 8.64
CA ASP A 147 -7.55 -14.66 8.74
C ASP A 147 -8.26 -13.36 9.10
N HIS A 148 -8.28 -13.04 10.39
CA HIS A 148 -8.83 -11.79 10.91
C HIS A 148 -8.11 -10.54 10.40
N ASP A 149 -6.83 -10.65 10.06
CA ASP A 149 -6.07 -9.54 9.48
C ASP A 149 -6.55 -9.24 8.04
N MET A 150 -6.98 -10.26 7.29
CA MET A 150 -7.64 -10.06 6.00
C MET A 150 -9.00 -9.36 6.12
N VAL A 151 -9.80 -9.70 7.15
CA VAL A 151 -11.06 -8.98 7.46
C VAL A 151 -10.77 -7.50 7.69
N GLY A 152 -9.78 -7.20 8.54
CA GLY A 152 -9.34 -5.84 8.81
C GLY A 152 -9.00 -5.05 7.56
N ARG A 153 -8.13 -5.60 6.70
CA ARG A 153 -7.71 -4.95 5.44
C ARG A 153 -8.86 -4.74 4.46
N ALA A 154 -9.74 -5.72 4.29
CA ALA A 154 -10.88 -5.62 3.38
C ALA A 154 -11.85 -4.52 3.86
N CYS A 155 -12.15 -4.51 5.17
CA CYS A 155 -12.98 -3.49 5.79
C CYS A 155 -12.39 -2.09 5.66
N VAL A 156 -11.08 -1.91 5.90
CA VAL A 156 -10.42 -0.61 5.71
C VAL A 156 -10.57 -0.14 4.26
N ALA A 157 -10.32 -1.01 3.27
CA ALA A 157 -10.45 -0.65 1.86
C ALA A 157 -11.89 -0.21 1.50
N LEU A 158 -12.91 -0.96 1.92
CA LEU A 158 -14.31 -0.59 1.69
C LEU A 158 -14.70 0.68 2.45
N GLY A 159 -14.25 0.84 3.69
CA GLY A 159 -14.50 2.03 4.49
C GLY A 159 -13.93 3.32 3.87
N LEU A 160 -12.70 3.26 3.36
CA LEU A 160 -12.07 4.35 2.61
C LEU A 160 -12.85 4.68 1.33
N PHE A 161 -13.31 3.66 0.61
CA PHE A 161 -14.14 3.84 -0.58
C PHE A 161 -15.45 4.57 -0.24
N LEU A 162 -16.19 4.07 0.75
CA LEU A 162 -17.46 4.66 1.19
C LEU A 162 -17.29 6.11 1.69
N GLN A 163 -16.18 6.40 2.37
CA GLN A 163 -15.89 7.76 2.81
C GLN A 163 -15.70 8.73 1.63
N HIS A 164 -14.95 8.31 0.61
CA HIS A 164 -14.74 9.13 -0.59
C HIS A 164 -16.04 9.35 -1.38
N GLU A 165 -16.97 8.40 -1.32
CA GLU A 165 -18.33 8.53 -1.86
C GLU A 165 -19.30 9.26 -0.91
N ALA A 166 -18.79 9.91 0.14
CA ALA A 166 -19.54 10.67 1.15
C ALA A 166 -20.59 9.86 1.95
N ARG A 167 -20.47 8.53 1.97
CA ARG A 167 -21.32 7.61 2.74
C ARG A 167 -20.75 7.38 4.14
N LEU A 168 -20.63 8.47 4.90
CA LEU A 168 -19.87 8.51 6.15
C LEU A 168 -20.37 7.55 7.24
N SER A 169 -21.69 7.35 7.34
CA SER A 169 -22.26 6.40 8.33
C SER A 169 -21.91 4.95 8.03
N GLU A 170 -21.89 4.57 6.75
CA GLU A 170 -21.52 3.23 6.32
C GLU A 170 -20.01 3.04 6.43
N ALA A 171 -19.23 4.03 5.99
CA ALA A 171 -17.78 4.06 6.16
C ALA A 171 -17.37 3.86 7.62
N ARG A 172 -18.02 4.58 8.54
CA ARG A 172 -17.79 4.44 9.99
C ARG A 172 -17.96 3.00 10.45
N THR A 173 -19.10 2.39 10.12
CA THR A 173 -19.46 1.04 10.57
C THR A 173 -18.41 0.02 10.12
N VAL A 174 -18.03 0.07 8.85
CA VAL A 174 -17.05 -0.88 8.29
C VAL A 174 -15.64 -0.61 8.82
N LEU A 175 -15.24 0.65 9.02
CA LEU A 175 -13.94 0.99 9.61
C LEU A 175 -13.83 0.53 11.07
N GLU A 176 -14.87 0.74 11.88
CA GLU A 176 -14.91 0.27 13.27
C GLU A 176 -14.78 -1.27 13.35
N GLU A 177 -15.48 -2.00 12.48
CA GLU A 177 -15.35 -3.46 12.37
C GLU A 177 -13.92 -3.88 12.00
N GLY A 178 -13.35 -3.30 10.95
CA GLY A 178 -12.01 -3.65 10.49
C GLY A 178 -10.93 -3.38 11.53
N LEU A 179 -11.00 -2.22 12.20
CA LEU A 179 -10.02 -1.82 13.21
C LEU A 179 -10.10 -2.65 14.49
N ALA A 180 -11.26 -3.24 14.81
CA ALA A 180 -11.45 -4.07 16.00
C ALA A 180 -10.65 -5.38 15.96
N VAL A 181 -10.28 -5.86 14.77
CA VAL A 181 -9.59 -7.15 14.58
C VAL A 181 -8.11 -7.02 14.21
N MET A 182 -7.61 -5.81 13.97
CA MET A 182 -6.24 -5.55 13.52
C MET A 182 -5.29 -5.24 14.66
N ASP A 183 -4.01 -5.59 14.50
CA ASP A 183 -2.95 -5.03 15.34
C ASP A 183 -2.93 -3.50 15.16
N PRO A 184 -3.00 -2.71 16.24
CA PRO A 184 -2.95 -1.25 16.16
C PRO A 184 -1.79 -0.66 15.38
N VAL A 185 -0.63 -1.33 15.34
CA VAL A 185 0.55 -0.85 14.59
C VAL A 185 0.62 -1.38 13.16
N HIS A 186 -0.35 -2.18 12.71
CA HIS A 186 -0.44 -2.57 11.30
C HIS A 186 -0.61 -1.32 10.42
N PRO A 187 0.11 -1.18 9.28
CA PRO A 187 0.02 -0.01 8.42
C PRO A 187 -1.41 0.36 8.01
N ASP A 188 -2.21 -0.62 7.60
CA ASP A 188 -3.61 -0.38 7.23
C ASP A 188 -4.49 0.01 8.43
N ALA A 189 -4.14 -0.38 9.66
CA ALA A 189 -4.87 0.04 10.86
C ALA A 189 -4.59 1.51 11.20
N ILE A 190 -3.36 1.98 10.97
CA ILE A 190 -3.01 3.40 11.11
C ILE A 190 -3.79 4.24 10.09
N ILE A 191 -3.83 3.81 8.83
CA ILE A 191 -4.64 4.45 7.77
C ILE A 191 -6.12 4.42 8.15
N GLY A 192 -6.67 3.26 8.51
CA GLY A 192 -8.06 3.11 8.90
C GLY A 192 -8.46 4.04 10.04
N ARG A 193 -7.61 4.20 11.07
CA ARG A 193 -7.86 5.13 12.19
C ARG A 193 -7.87 6.59 11.73
N SER A 194 -6.94 6.99 10.86
CA SER A 194 -6.93 8.35 10.30
C SER A 194 -8.22 8.66 9.55
N HIS A 195 -8.66 7.70 8.73
CA HIS A 195 -9.91 7.82 8.00
C HIS A 195 -11.13 7.78 8.91
N LEU A 196 -11.15 6.93 9.96
CA LEU A 196 -12.22 6.90 10.95
C LEU A 196 -12.33 8.23 11.71
N GLY A 197 -11.22 8.82 12.14
CA GLY A 197 -11.21 10.16 12.76
C GLY A 197 -11.81 11.22 11.83
N ALA A 198 -11.41 11.22 10.56
CA ALA A 198 -11.98 12.11 9.57
C ALA A 198 -13.49 11.86 9.33
N VAL A 199 -13.94 10.61 9.29
CA VAL A 199 -15.37 10.25 9.19
C VAL A 199 -16.15 10.80 10.39
N LEU A 200 -15.63 10.69 11.60
CA LEU A 200 -16.25 11.21 12.83
C LEU A 200 -16.35 12.74 12.82
N ASP A 201 -15.39 13.42 12.18
CA ASP A 201 -15.40 14.87 11.96
C ASP A 201 -16.30 15.31 10.77
N GLY A 202 -16.97 14.38 10.08
CA GLY A 202 -17.80 14.69 8.91
C GLY A 202 -16.99 14.96 7.63
N ARG A 203 -15.72 14.57 7.58
CA ARG A 203 -14.82 14.79 6.43
C ARG A 203 -14.82 13.58 5.48
N THR A 204 -14.75 13.86 4.19
CA THR A 204 -14.72 12.85 3.11
C THR A 204 -13.32 12.35 2.77
N CYS A 205 -12.27 12.80 3.48
CA CYS A 205 -10.91 12.32 3.30
C CYS A 205 -10.10 12.40 4.61
N GLY A 206 -9.43 11.31 4.97
CA GLY A 206 -8.55 11.21 6.14
C GLY A 206 -7.07 11.39 5.88
N CYS A 207 -6.63 11.68 4.65
CA CYS A 207 -5.20 11.74 4.29
C CYS A 207 -4.46 12.97 4.87
N GLY A 208 -5.18 13.93 5.48
CA GLY A 208 -4.62 15.21 5.93
C GLY A 208 -3.78 15.16 7.21
N ASP A 209 -3.94 14.14 8.06
CA ASP A 209 -3.22 14.02 9.35
C ASP A 209 -2.71 12.59 9.63
N MET A 210 -1.97 12.03 8.67
CA MET A 210 -1.33 10.71 8.82
C MET A 210 -0.23 10.70 9.91
N ALA A 211 0.39 11.86 10.19
CA ALA A 211 1.46 11.98 11.17
C ALA A 211 0.95 11.94 12.61
N GLY A 212 -0.14 12.67 12.93
CA GLY A 212 -0.80 12.62 14.24
C GLY A 212 -1.35 11.23 14.53
N THR A 213 -2.01 10.60 13.55
CA THR A 213 -2.61 9.27 13.70
C THR A 213 -1.58 8.15 13.91
N THR A 214 -0.41 8.24 13.27
CA THR A 214 0.70 7.32 13.53
C THR A 214 1.25 7.50 14.95
N ALA A 215 1.39 8.74 15.41
CA ALA A 215 1.85 9.04 16.77
C ALA A 215 0.87 8.53 17.84
N ASP A 216 -0.43 8.68 17.62
CA ASP A 216 -1.47 8.19 18.52
C ASP A 216 -1.53 6.67 18.58
N ALA A 217 -1.45 5.97 17.42
CA ALA A 217 -1.41 4.52 17.36
C ALA A 217 -0.20 3.95 18.12
N PHE A 218 0.97 4.60 17.98
CA PHE A 218 2.14 4.21 18.75
C PHE A 218 1.95 4.50 20.25
N ARG A 219 1.37 5.65 20.62
CA ARG A 219 1.08 5.96 22.03
C ARG A 219 0.20 4.87 22.64
N GLU A 220 -0.90 4.49 21.97
CA GLU A 220 -1.80 3.44 22.43
C GLU A 220 -1.09 2.08 22.56
N PHE A 221 -0.29 1.69 21.56
CA PHE A 221 0.49 0.45 21.58
C PHE A 221 1.46 0.38 22.78
N VAL A 222 2.13 1.50 23.08
CA VAL A 222 3.08 1.59 24.19
C VAL A 222 2.35 1.68 25.53
N VAL A 223 1.28 2.46 25.61
CA VAL A 223 0.50 2.67 26.83
C VAL A 223 -0.09 1.36 27.35
N THR A 224 -0.58 0.51 26.45
CA THR A 224 -1.17 -0.80 26.79
C THR A 224 -0.17 -1.84 27.28
N ARG A 225 1.14 -1.59 27.14
CA ARG A 225 2.23 -2.54 27.47
C ARG A 225 3.16 -2.06 28.59
N LEU A 226 2.92 -0.88 29.15
CA LEU A 226 3.73 -0.33 30.24
C LEU A 226 3.02 -0.45 31.60
N PRO A 227 3.77 -0.60 32.71
CA PRO A 227 3.20 -0.60 34.06
C PRO A 227 2.50 0.73 34.38
N ALA A 228 1.38 0.67 35.09
CA ALA A 228 0.68 1.85 35.60
C ALA A 228 1.65 2.70 36.45
N GLY A 229 1.87 3.96 36.04
CA GLY A 229 2.78 4.91 36.70
C GLY A 229 3.94 5.42 35.83
N LEU A 230 4.34 4.70 34.75
CA LEU A 230 5.23 5.26 33.72
C LEU A 230 4.47 6.07 32.66
N LEU A 231 3.15 5.97 32.68
CA LEU A 231 2.20 6.33 31.62
C LEU A 231 1.69 7.75 31.67
N ASP A 232 1.80 8.45 32.81
CA ASP A 232 1.17 9.75 32.99
C ASP A 232 1.78 10.85 32.09
N ARG A 233 2.84 10.55 31.33
CA ARG A 233 3.68 11.55 30.65
C ARG A 233 4.34 11.08 29.35
N LEU A 234 3.74 10.18 28.57
CA LEU A 234 4.32 9.80 27.27
C LEU A 234 3.80 10.70 26.12
N ASP A 235 4.63 11.65 25.72
CA ASP A 235 4.39 12.46 24.52
C ASP A 235 5.09 11.84 23.31
N VAL A 236 4.31 11.61 22.25
CA VAL A 236 4.76 11.05 20.99
C VAL A 236 4.35 12.00 19.88
N ALA A 237 5.30 12.36 19.02
CA ALA A 237 5.05 13.19 17.85
C ALA A 237 5.99 12.80 16.71
N ILE A 238 5.51 12.95 15.47
CA ILE A 238 6.35 12.89 14.27
C ILE A 238 6.53 14.31 13.75
N VAL A 239 7.76 14.81 13.80
CA VAL A 239 8.12 16.16 13.35
C VAL A 239 9.11 16.00 12.21
N ASP A 240 8.81 16.57 11.04
CA ASP A 240 9.64 16.46 9.83
C ASP A 240 9.99 15.01 9.42
N GLY A 241 9.08 14.08 9.69
CA GLY A 241 9.26 12.65 9.39
C GLY A 241 10.13 11.89 10.41
N GLU A 242 10.59 12.56 11.47
CA GLU A 242 11.37 11.95 12.54
C GLU A 242 10.48 11.65 13.75
N PHE A 243 10.61 10.43 14.27
CA PHE A 243 9.82 9.95 15.40
C PHE A 243 10.41 10.45 16.72
N THR A 244 9.61 11.15 17.51
CA THR A 244 10.00 11.66 18.82
C THR A 244 9.10 11.09 19.91
N ALA A 245 9.70 10.48 20.93
CA ALA A 245 9.00 10.00 22.12
C ALA A 245 9.75 10.47 23.38
N ARG A 246 9.02 11.06 24.32
CA ARG A 246 9.58 11.61 25.56
C ARG A 246 8.71 11.32 26.76
N THR A 247 9.36 11.21 27.91
CA THR A 247 8.71 11.15 29.23
C THR A 247 9.15 12.35 30.09
N GLY A 248 8.21 13.21 30.53
CA GLY A 248 8.55 14.39 31.38
C GLY A 248 7.48 15.50 31.43
N PRO A 249 7.63 16.53 32.28
CA PRO A 249 6.64 17.60 32.46
C PRO A 249 6.60 18.58 31.26
N GLU A 250 5.39 18.87 30.78
CA GLU A 250 4.87 19.99 29.97
C GLU A 250 5.77 20.63 28.90
N TRP A 251 5.27 20.58 27.66
CA TRP A 251 5.73 21.36 26.52
C TRP A 251 5.33 22.83 26.66
N SER A 252 6.28 23.75 26.89
CA SER A 252 6.05 25.18 26.69
C SER A 252 6.57 25.60 25.32
N THR A 253 5.67 26.03 24.42
CA THR A 253 6.04 26.71 23.16
C THR A 253 6.63 28.09 23.46
N SER A 254 7.87 28.16 23.93
CA SER A 254 8.61 29.42 24.02
C SER A 254 10.11 29.18 23.94
N GLY A 255 10.64 29.30 22.72
CA GLY A 255 11.93 29.96 22.47
C GLY A 255 13.24 29.19 22.68
N ALA A 256 14.09 29.33 21.66
CA ALA A 256 15.54 29.18 21.65
C ALA A 256 16.14 27.77 21.57
N SER A 257 16.56 27.46 20.34
CA SER A 257 17.69 26.61 19.99
C SER A 257 18.77 26.58 21.09
N ARG A 258 18.90 25.44 21.77
CA ARG A 258 20.15 25.07 22.43
C ARG A 258 20.67 23.81 21.74
N SER A 259 21.63 24.05 20.87
CA SER A 259 22.48 23.05 20.25
C SER A 259 23.16 22.19 21.32
N CYS A 260 23.02 20.88 21.21
CA CYS A 260 23.84 19.91 21.93
C CYS A 260 24.93 19.37 20.98
N PRO A 261 26.18 19.14 21.44
CA PRO A 261 27.31 18.95 20.54
C PRO A 261 27.25 17.60 19.83
N ALA A 262 27.54 17.63 18.53
CA ALA A 262 27.59 16.47 17.66
C ALA A 262 28.58 15.40 18.16
N ARG A 263 28.06 14.23 18.58
CA ARG A 263 28.80 12.97 18.44
C ARG A 263 28.52 12.43 17.05
N ARG A 264 29.53 12.51 16.17
CA ARG A 264 29.54 11.87 14.85
C ARG A 264 29.26 10.37 15.00
N ARG A 265 28.01 9.95 14.80
CA ARG A 265 27.68 8.59 14.36
C ARG A 265 27.38 8.69 12.87
N ARG A 266 28.14 7.90 12.10
CA ARG A 266 27.97 7.76 10.65
C ARG A 266 26.50 7.46 10.36
N SER A 267 25.86 8.34 9.59
CA SER A 267 24.53 8.19 9.04
C SER A 267 24.48 6.92 8.18
N ARG A 268 23.62 5.98 8.56
CA ARG A 268 23.07 5.00 7.63
C ARG A 268 21.92 5.68 6.90
N PRO A 269 21.74 5.49 5.59
CA PRO A 269 20.56 6.03 4.91
C PRO A 269 19.32 5.33 5.48
N ALA A 270 18.42 6.13 6.08
CA ALA A 270 17.08 5.69 6.41
C ALA A 270 16.35 5.41 5.09
N GLY A 271 15.79 4.21 4.95
CA GLY A 271 14.94 3.88 3.81
C GLY A 271 13.80 4.89 3.72
N ARG A 272 13.62 5.49 2.55
CA ARG A 272 12.45 6.31 2.23
C ARG A 272 11.21 5.46 2.45
N TRP A 273 10.38 5.85 3.41
CA TRP A 273 8.97 5.49 3.40
C TRP A 273 8.38 6.11 2.14
N ARG A 274 8.07 5.28 1.14
CA ARG A 274 7.30 5.72 -0.04
C ARG A 274 5.93 6.17 0.46
N THR A 275 5.56 7.39 0.09
CA THR A 275 4.22 7.93 0.26
C THR A 275 3.19 6.96 -0.34
N PRO A 276 2.06 6.69 0.35
CA PRO A 276 0.94 6.02 -0.29
C PRO A 276 0.46 6.86 -1.50
N PRO A 277 -0.19 6.25 -2.50
CA PRO A 277 -0.57 6.94 -3.73
C PRO A 277 -1.34 8.21 -3.40
N THR A 278 -0.77 9.35 -3.78
CA THR A 278 -1.42 10.63 -3.60
C THR A 278 -2.65 10.68 -4.49
N CYS A 279 -3.82 10.87 -3.90
CA CYS A 279 -5.01 11.30 -4.63
C CYS A 279 -4.64 12.56 -5.42
N ARG A 280 -4.44 12.44 -6.73
CA ARG A 280 -4.40 13.60 -7.63
C ARG A 280 -5.78 14.23 -7.60
N SER A 281 -5.92 15.32 -6.85
CA SER A 281 -7.06 16.22 -7.00
C SER A 281 -7.00 16.82 -8.41
N SER A 282 -7.86 16.35 -9.31
CA SER A 282 -8.07 16.94 -10.62
C SER A 282 -8.77 18.29 -10.44
N THR A 283 -8.00 19.35 -10.25
CA THR A 283 -8.54 20.71 -10.34
C THR A 283 -8.66 21.07 -11.82
N THR A 284 -9.84 20.87 -12.39
CA THR A 284 -10.22 21.39 -13.71
C THR A 284 -10.27 22.92 -13.62
N ALA A 285 -9.15 23.57 -13.94
CA ALA A 285 -9.11 25.01 -14.15
C ALA A 285 -9.84 25.35 -15.45
N GLY A 286 -11.13 25.67 -15.34
CA GLY A 286 -11.92 26.25 -16.41
C GLY A 286 -11.29 27.55 -16.90
N ARG A 287 -10.68 27.51 -18.09
CA ARG A 287 -10.28 28.73 -18.80
C ARG A 287 -11.51 29.35 -19.44
N SER A 288 -12.10 30.32 -18.74
CA SER A 288 -13.00 31.31 -19.32
C SER A 288 -12.31 32.06 -20.47
N ARG A 289 -12.77 31.81 -21.70
CA ARG A 289 -12.41 32.61 -22.89
C ARG A 289 -13.12 33.98 -22.80
N PRO A 290 -12.43 35.11 -22.98
CA PRO A 290 -13.11 36.38 -23.16
C PRO A 290 -13.67 36.48 -24.58
N SER A 291 -14.96 36.79 -24.65
CA SER A 291 -15.71 37.22 -25.83
C SER A 291 -15.03 38.40 -26.53
N ARG A 292 -14.65 38.24 -27.80
CA ARG A 292 -14.45 39.38 -28.71
C ARG A 292 -15.69 39.53 -29.57
N CYS A 293 -16.42 40.62 -29.30
CA CYS A 293 -17.39 41.20 -30.22
C CYS A 293 -16.68 41.84 -31.43
N ARG A 294 -17.42 41.84 -32.53
CA ARG A 294 -17.10 42.19 -33.92
C ARG A 294 -16.51 43.59 -34.15
N ALA A 295 -15.68 43.71 -35.19
CA ALA A 295 -16.02 44.35 -36.47
C ALA A 295 -15.16 43.72 -37.57
#